data_AF-A0A9Q1ALD0-F1
#
_entry.id   AF-A0A9Q1ALD0-F1
#
_cell.length_a   1.000
_cell.length_b   1.000
_cell.length_c   1.000
_cell.angle_alpha   90.00
_cell.angle_beta   90.00
_cell.angle_gamma   90.00
#
_symmetry.space_group_name_H-M   'P 1'
#
loop_
_entity.id
_entity.type
_entity.pdbx_description
1 polymer ?
#
loop_
_entity_poly.entity_id
_entity_poly.type
_entity_poly.pdbx_seq_one_letter_code
_entity_poly.pdbx_strand_id
1 'polypeptide(L)'
;MIVQELAHPSLLINHEIFDTRRLKEGDHIYAWRTRSELYSHHGIYTATDRVVHFIGPKAKGPLKACRKCGYKRKMHGGVIETCLDCFLSGSDVLYVYRYGMSMRDLQLSSHVLCQTCTIKKSKPASEVVETAKEKLEVGFGTYNLVSNNCEDFATFCKTGTSFCQQAYRR
;
A
#
# COMPACT_ATOMS: atom_id res chain seq x y z
N MET A 1 17.09 -32.07 35.14
CA MET A 1 15.92 -31.80 34.29
C MET A 1 15.75 -30.29 34.23
N ILE A 2 16.41 -29.67 33.26
CA ILE A 2 16.32 -28.22 33.04
C ILE A 2 15.13 -28.00 32.11
N VAL A 3 14.16 -27.25 32.60
CA VAL A 3 13.02 -26.77 31.83
C VAL A 3 13.55 -25.86 30.71
N GLN A 4 13.45 -26.29 29.46
CA GLN A 4 13.51 -25.38 28.33
C GLN A 4 12.11 -24.79 28.17
N GLU A 5 11.95 -23.54 28.58
CA GLU A 5 10.81 -22.71 28.19
C GLU A 5 10.64 -22.79 26.67
N LEU A 6 9.53 -23.38 26.24
CA LEU A 6 9.08 -23.28 24.87
C LEU A 6 8.71 -21.82 24.64
N ALA A 7 9.53 -21.12 23.86
CA ALA A 7 9.23 -19.78 23.39
C ALA A 7 7.80 -19.75 22.79
N HIS A 8 6.99 -18.84 23.32
CA HIS A 8 5.58 -18.64 23.02
C HIS A 8 5.35 -18.40 21.50
N PRO A 9 4.39 -19.06 20.83
CA PRO A 9 4.22 -18.99 19.37
C PRO A 9 3.50 -17.72 18.87
N SER A 10 3.90 -16.52 19.33
CA SER A 10 3.17 -15.27 19.05
C SER A 10 4.03 -14.09 18.58
N LEU A 11 5.17 -14.31 17.91
CA LEU A 11 6.07 -13.21 17.50
C LEU A 11 6.42 -13.20 16.01
N LEU A 12 5.48 -13.60 15.16
CA LEU A 12 5.46 -13.12 13.77
C LEU A 12 4.43 -11.98 13.73
N ILE A 13 4.82 -10.80 13.26
CA ILE A 13 3.83 -9.77 12.91
C ILE A 13 3.04 -10.33 11.73
N ASN A 14 1.93 -10.99 12.04
CA ASN A 14 0.97 -11.41 11.03
C ASN A 14 0.43 -10.14 10.39
N HIS A 15 0.60 -10.03 9.08
CA HIS A 15 -0.14 -9.06 8.29
C HIS A 15 -1.61 -9.32 8.53
N GLU A 16 -2.29 -8.38 9.19
CA GLU A 16 -3.73 -8.51 9.39
C GLU A 16 -4.39 -8.53 8.01
N ILE A 17 -4.89 -9.71 7.62
CA ILE A 17 -5.85 -9.83 6.53
C ILE A 17 -7.05 -9.01 6.98
N PHE A 18 -7.31 -7.95 6.23
CA PHE A 18 -8.16 -6.90 6.74
C PHE A 18 -9.57 -7.03 6.19
N ASP A 19 -10.53 -7.16 7.10
CA ASP A 19 -11.94 -6.96 6.80
C ASP A 19 -12.13 -5.51 6.37
N THR A 20 -12.62 -5.29 5.15
CA THR A 20 -12.77 -3.96 4.55
C THR A 20 -13.63 -3.03 5.40
N ARG A 21 -14.53 -3.57 6.24
CA ARG A 21 -15.36 -2.81 7.20
C ARG A 21 -14.55 -2.14 8.32
N ARG A 22 -13.32 -2.57 8.55
CA ARG A 22 -12.44 -2.01 9.59
C ARG A 22 -11.57 -0.86 9.05
N LEU A 23 -11.64 -0.55 7.75
CA LEU A 23 -10.73 0.40 7.09
C LEU A 23 -10.99 1.81 7.60
N LYS A 24 -9.92 2.50 7.93
CA LYS A 24 -9.95 3.88 8.39
C LYS A 24 -9.37 4.78 7.30
N GLU A 25 -9.94 5.97 7.21
CA GLU A 25 -9.42 7.01 6.33
C GLU A 25 -7.92 7.23 6.59
N GLY A 26 -7.14 7.33 5.53
CA GLY A 26 -5.69 7.48 5.60
C GLY A 26 -4.91 6.18 5.82
N ASP A 27 -5.57 5.01 5.84
CA ASP A 27 -4.86 3.73 5.85
C ASP A 27 -4.06 3.55 4.56
N HIS A 28 -2.77 3.20 4.71
CA HIS A 28 -1.96 2.71 3.59
C HIS A 28 -2.25 1.22 3.46
N ILE A 29 -2.93 0.86 2.38
CA ILE A 29 -3.32 -0.51 2.08
C ILE A 29 -2.53 -1.07 0.91
N TYR A 30 -2.38 -2.39 0.88
CA TYR A 30 -1.79 -3.08 -0.26
C TYR A 30 -2.43 -4.45 -0.50
N ALA A 31 -2.34 -4.91 -1.75
CA ALA A 31 -2.77 -6.24 -2.16
C ALA A 31 -1.74 -6.87 -3.11
N TRP A 32 -1.49 -8.18 -2.95
CA TRP A 32 -0.62 -8.92 -3.85
C TRP A 32 -1.30 -9.13 -5.21
N ARG A 33 -0.53 -9.01 -6.29
CA ARG A 33 -1.04 -9.25 -7.65
C ARG A 33 -0.60 -10.62 -8.15
N THR A 34 -1.58 -11.49 -8.40
CA THR A 34 -1.41 -12.90 -8.80
C THR A 34 -0.72 -13.13 -10.15
N ARG A 35 -0.49 -12.10 -10.97
CA ARG A 35 0.21 -12.27 -12.26
C ARG A 35 1.74 -12.31 -12.16
N SER A 36 2.31 -12.08 -10.97
CA SER A 36 3.74 -12.26 -10.77
C SER A 36 4.18 -12.59 -9.34
N GLU A 37 3.31 -12.62 -8.31
CA GLU A 37 3.64 -12.86 -6.87
C GLU A 37 4.79 -12.00 -6.26
N LEU A 38 5.48 -11.21 -7.08
CA LEU A 38 6.70 -10.48 -6.76
C LEU A 38 6.44 -8.98 -6.55
N TYR A 39 5.16 -8.56 -6.53
CA TYR A 39 4.80 -7.16 -6.42
C TYR A 39 3.44 -6.96 -5.73
N SER A 40 3.46 -6.17 -4.66
CA SER A 40 2.29 -5.63 -3.98
C SER A 40 1.86 -4.32 -4.64
N HIS A 41 0.56 -4.13 -4.83
CA HIS A 41 -0.01 -2.87 -5.29
C HIS A 41 -0.49 -2.07 -4.09
N HIS A 42 0.01 -0.85 -3.92
CA HIS A 42 -0.23 0.01 -2.76
C HIS A 42 -1.17 1.17 -3.07
N GLY A 43 -1.84 1.69 -2.05
CA GLY A 43 -2.71 2.85 -2.14
C GLY A 43 -3.09 3.42 -0.77
N ILE A 44 -3.74 4.58 -0.79
CA ILE A 44 -4.32 5.24 0.38
C ILE A 44 -5.83 5.11 0.34
N TYR A 45 -6.41 4.46 1.35
CA TYR A 45 -7.85 4.45 1.54
C TYR A 45 -8.30 5.84 2.00
N THR A 46 -9.22 6.46 1.28
CA THR A 46 -9.69 7.82 1.59
C THR A 46 -10.99 7.81 2.35
N ALA A 47 -12.09 7.41 1.72
CA ALA A 47 -13.41 7.29 2.35
C ALA A 47 -14.34 6.45 1.48
N THR A 48 -15.39 5.86 2.06
CA THR A 48 -16.52 5.28 1.28
C THR A 48 -16.11 4.36 0.11
N ASP A 49 -15.30 3.33 0.40
CA ASP A 49 -14.82 2.39 -0.63
C ASP A 49 -13.84 3.00 -1.66
N ARG A 50 -13.28 4.19 -1.41
CA ARG A 50 -12.34 4.87 -2.32
C ARG A 50 -10.88 4.69 -1.94
N VAL A 51 -10.07 4.49 -2.97
CA VAL A 51 -8.62 4.33 -2.85
C VAL A 51 -7.93 5.21 -3.88
N VAL A 52 -7.05 6.09 -3.41
CA VAL A 52 -6.14 6.83 -4.27
C VAL A 52 -4.83 6.06 -4.37
N HIS A 53 -4.36 5.83 -5.60
CA HIS A 53 -3.17 5.01 -5.84
C HIS A 53 -2.46 5.42 -7.13
N PHE A 54 -1.14 5.20 -7.15
CA PHE A 54 -0.30 5.52 -8.28
C PHE A 54 -0.11 4.29 -9.18
N ILE A 55 -0.38 4.43 -10.47
CA ILE A 55 -0.30 3.32 -11.42
C ILE A 55 0.66 3.62 -12.58
N GLY A 56 1.39 2.60 -12.99
CA GLY A 56 2.21 2.64 -14.20
C GLY A 56 1.37 2.57 -15.49
N PRO A 57 1.96 2.94 -16.63
CA PRO A 57 1.33 2.80 -17.93
C PRO A 57 0.99 1.33 -18.22
N LYS A 58 -0.14 1.08 -18.89
CA LYS A 58 -0.53 -0.26 -19.34
C LYS A 58 -1.14 -0.21 -20.73
N ALA A 59 -0.72 -1.15 -21.58
CA ALA A 59 -1.13 -1.22 -22.98
C ALA A 59 -2.63 -1.50 -23.18
N LYS A 60 -3.33 -2.07 -22.19
CA LYS A 60 -4.78 -2.34 -22.28
C LYS A 60 -5.45 -2.14 -20.92
N GLY A 61 -6.56 -1.39 -20.93
CA GLY A 61 -7.49 -1.22 -19.82
C GLY A 61 -8.74 -2.09 -19.99
N PRO A 62 -9.61 -2.19 -18.95
CA PRO A 62 -10.94 -2.76 -19.15
C PRO A 62 -11.70 -1.96 -20.21
N LEU A 63 -12.39 -2.67 -21.10
CA LEU A 63 -13.12 -2.06 -22.22
C LEU A 63 -14.28 -1.17 -21.73
N LYS A 64 -14.94 -1.57 -20.64
CA LYS A 64 -16.04 -0.85 -19.99
C LYS A 64 -15.57 -0.20 -18.70
N ALA A 65 -16.12 0.97 -18.40
CA ALA A 65 -15.91 1.66 -17.13
C ALA A 65 -16.50 0.84 -15.97
N CYS A 66 -15.87 0.94 -14.79
CA CYS A 66 -16.40 0.34 -13.58
C CYS A 66 -17.76 0.95 -13.22
N ARG A 67 -18.75 0.11 -12.89
CA ARG A 67 -20.09 0.59 -12.51
C ARG A 67 -20.13 1.28 -11.14
N LYS A 68 -19.17 0.98 -10.24
CA LYS A 68 -19.11 1.55 -8.89
C LYS A 68 -18.41 2.92 -8.85
N CYS A 69 -17.23 3.02 -9.47
CA CYS A 69 -16.41 4.24 -9.42
C CYS A 69 -16.25 4.97 -10.75
N GLY A 70 -16.81 4.46 -11.85
CA GLY A 70 -16.64 5.03 -13.19
C GLY A 70 -15.23 4.84 -13.78
N TYR A 71 -14.31 4.20 -13.05
CA TYR A 71 -12.92 4.07 -13.49
C TYR A 71 -12.80 3.33 -14.82
N LYS A 72 -12.07 3.93 -15.75
CA LYS A 72 -11.63 3.33 -17.02
C LYS A 72 -10.12 3.54 -17.14
N ARG A 73 -9.35 2.45 -17.23
CA ARG A 73 -7.88 2.55 -17.23
C ARG A 73 -7.38 3.28 -18.48
N LYS A 74 -6.53 4.28 -18.25
CA LYS A 74 -5.81 5.06 -19.27
C LYS A 74 -4.46 4.42 -19.59
N MET A 75 -3.95 4.68 -20.79
CA MET A 75 -2.67 4.12 -21.26
C MET A 75 -1.47 4.68 -20.49
N HIS A 76 -1.51 5.97 -20.13
CA HIS A 76 -0.34 6.73 -19.67
C HIS A 76 -0.01 6.58 -18.17
N GLY A 77 -0.82 5.84 -17.38
CA GLY A 77 -0.64 5.76 -15.93
C GLY A 77 -0.99 7.07 -15.21
N GLY A 78 -0.55 7.22 -13.96
CA GLY A 78 -0.79 8.39 -13.12
C GLY A 78 -1.40 8.07 -11.76
N VAL A 79 -1.58 9.11 -10.93
CA VAL A 79 -2.35 8.99 -9.69
C VAL A 79 -3.83 8.97 -10.07
N ILE A 80 -4.56 8.00 -9.53
CA ILE A 80 -5.97 7.76 -9.84
C ILE A 80 -6.73 7.45 -8.55
N GLU A 81 -8.04 7.65 -8.60
CA GLU A 81 -8.96 7.16 -7.58
C GLU A 81 -9.83 6.03 -8.15
N THR A 82 -9.98 4.94 -7.39
CA THR A 82 -10.85 3.82 -7.75
C THR A 82 -11.66 3.32 -6.55
N CYS A 83 -12.66 2.46 -6.80
CA CYS A 83 -13.29 1.69 -5.74
C CYS A 83 -12.38 0.55 -5.25
N LEU A 84 -12.64 0.01 -4.06
CA LEU A 84 -11.81 -1.06 -3.49
C LEU A 84 -11.78 -2.31 -4.36
N ASP A 85 -12.88 -2.69 -5.01
CA ASP A 85 -12.89 -3.82 -5.97
C ASP A 85 -11.90 -3.61 -7.13
N CYS A 86 -11.83 -2.38 -7.67
CA CYS A 86 -10.92 -2.04 -8.75
C CYS A 86 -9.47 -2.02 -8.26
N PHE A 87 -9.26 -1.55 -7.02
CA PHE A 87 -7.98 -1.63 -6.35
C PHE A 87 -7.55 -3.09 -6.15
N LEU A 88 -8.42 -3.97 -5.67
CA LEU A 88 -8.12 -5.38 -5.45
C LEU A 88 -7.93 -6.18 -6.75
N SER A 89 -8.65 -5.78 -7.82
CA SER A 89 -8.68 -6.41 -9.15
C SER A 89 -8.58 -7.94 -9.11
N GLY A 90 -9.49 -8.55 -8.33
CA GLY A 90 -9.62 -10.00 -8.18
C GLY A 90 -8.78 -10.63 -7.08
N SER A 91 -8.02 -9.85 -6.30
CA SER A 91 -7.48 -10.32 -5.01
C SER A 91 -8.58 -10.32 -3.96
N ASP A 92 -8.72 -11.42 -3.23
CA ASP A 92 -9.63 -11.51 -2.06
C ASP A 92 -8.93 -11.06 -0.76
N VAL A 93 -7.65 -10.70 -0.84
CA VAL A 93 -6.84 -10.35 0.33
C VAL A 93 -6.35 -8.91 0.24
N LEU A 94 -6.57 -8.19 1.34
CA LEU A 94 -6.13 -6.82 1.57
C LEU A 94 -5.32 -6.77 2.87
N TYR A 95 -4.28 -5.94 2.88
CA TYR A 95 -3.41 -5.74 4.03
C TYR A 95 -3.23 -4.24 4.31
N VAL A 96 -2.92 -3.91 5.56
CA VAL A 96 -2.57 -2.55 5.99
C VAL A 96 -1.06 -2.47 6.27
N TYR A 97 -0.39 -1.48 5.68
CA TYR A 97 1.01 -1.17 5.94
C TYR A 97 1.17 -0.47 7.30
N ARG A 98 2.06 -0.97 8.15
CA ARG A 98 2.22 -0.46 9.52
C ARG A 98 3.31 0.61 9.64
N TYR A 99 3.01 1.69 10.35
CA TYR A 99 3.92 2.80 10.64
C TYR A 99 4.19 2.91 12.15
N GLY A 100 5.29 3.57 12.52
CA GLY A 100 5.65 3.83 13.91
C GLY A 100 6.02 2.57 14.70
N MET A 101 6.50 1.53 14.02
CA MET A 101 6.95 0.30 14.66
C MET A 101 8.22 0.54 15.49
N SER A 102 8.44 -0.24 16.55
CA SER A 102 9.73 -0.23 17.24
C SER A 102 10.79 -0.99 16.44
N MET A 103 12.07 -0.67 16.65
CA MET A 103 13.18 -1.43 16.03
C MET A 103 13.13 -2.92 16.38
N ARG A 104 12.70 -3.24 17.61
CA ARG A 104 12.50 -4.62 18.06
C ARG A 104 11.42 -5.31 17.23
N ASP A 105 10.27 -4.66 17.06
CA ASP A 105 9.16 -5.22 16.29
C ASP A 105 9.54 -5.41 14.81
N LEU A 106 10.29 -4.46 14.23
CA LEU A 106 10.79 -4.58 12.86
C LEU A 106 11.71 -5.78 12.69
N GLN A 107 12.66 -6.00 13.62
CA GLN A 107 13.57 -7.15 13.58
C GLN A 107 12.84 -8.50 13.67
N LEU A 108 11.65 -8.52 14.29
CA LEU A 108 10.78 -9.69 14.42
C LEU A 108 9.82 -9.85 13.23
N SER A 109 9.65 -8.82 12.39
CA SER A 109 8.93 -8.95 11.11
C SER A 109 9.84 -9.66 10.10
N SER A 110 9.62 -10.96 9.89
CA SER A 110 10.47 -11.81 9.05
C SER A 110 10.33 -11.61 7.54
N HIS A 111 9.71 -10.51 7.07
CA HIS A 111 9.56 -10.25 5.63
C HIS A 111 10.75 -9.46 5.07
N VAL A 112 11.87 -10.15 4.89
CA VAL A 112 13.09 -9.58 4.29
C VAL A 112 12.80 -9.07 2.87
N LEU A 113 11.85 -9.65 2.14
CA LEU A 113 11.62 -9.41 0.70
C LEU A 113 10.65 -8.28 0.35
N CYS A 114 9.76 -7.86 1.25
CA CYS A 114 8.82 -6.75 1.02
C CYS A 114 8.62 -6.03 2.35
N GLN A 115 9.00 -4.75 2.41
CA GLN A 115 8.76 -3.94 3.60
C GLN A 115 7.26 -3.70 3.68
N THR A 116 6.64 -4.29 4.68
CA THR A 116 5.20 -4.22 4.94
C THR A 116 4.91 -3.40 6.20
N CYS A 117 5.98 -2.88 6.81
CA CYS A 117 5.95 -1.98 7.95
C CYS A 117 7.21 -1.09 7.97
N THR A 118 7.20 -0.05 8.80
CA THR A 118 8.34 0.87 8.97
C THR A 118 8.36 1.51 10.36
N ILE A 119 9.55 1.93 10.80
CA ILE A 119 9.72 2.72 12.03
C ILE A 119 9.28 4.18 11.86
N LYS A 120 9.17 4.67 10.62
CA LYS A 120 8.71 6.04 10.36
C LYS A 120 7.31 6.24 10.92
N LYS A 121 7.06 7.39 11.56
CA LYS A 121 5.72 7.76 12.02
C LYS A 121 4.86 8.21 10.85
N SER A 122 3.57 7.89 10.93
CA SER A 122 2.57 8.44 10.01
C SER A 122 2.16 9.84 10.46
N LYS A 123 1.86 10.70 9.48
CA LYS A 123 1.03 11.89 9.66
C LYS A 123 -0.39 11.51 10.14
N PRO A 124 -1.16 12.44 10.74
CA PRO A 124 -2.59 12.26 11.01
C PRO A 124 -3.39 11.88 9.76
N ALA A 125 -4.46 11.11 9.94
CA ALA A 125 -5.28 10.60 8.83
C ALA A 125 -5.77 11.68 7.87
N SER A 126 -6.21 12.83 8.39
CA SER A 126 -6.67 13.97 7.60
C SER A 126 -5.61 14.49 6.64
N GLU A 127 -4.38 14.69 7.12
CA GLU A 127 -3.26 15.16 6.30
C GLU A 127 -2.84 14.12 5.24
N VAL A 128 -2.93 12.82 5.57
CA VAL A 128 -2.66 11.74 4.62
C VAL A 128 -3.66 11.78 3.46
N VAL A 129 -4.95 11.92 3.79
CA VAL A 129 -6.02 12.00 2.79
C VAL A 129 -5.93 13.27 1.97
N GLU A 130 -5.63 14.41 2.60
CA GLU A 130 -5.39 15.69 1.91
C GLU A 130 -4.24 15.57 0.92
N THR A 131 -3.10 15.02 1.34
CA THR A 131 -1.95 14.79 0.46
C THR A 131 -2.31 13.87 -0.71
N ALA A 132 -3.04 12.78 -0.46
CA ALA A 132 -3.44 11.86 -1.52
C ALA A 132 -4.36 12.53 -2.55
N LYS A 133 -5.32 13.35 -2.09
CA LYS A 133 -6.23 14.12 -2.96
C LYS A 133 -5.49 15.20 -3.74
N GLU A 134 -4.57 15.93 -3.11
CA GLU A 134 -3.71 16.89 -3.80
C GLU A 134 -2.96 16.20 -4.95
N LYS A 135 -2.31 15.05 -4.69
CA LYS A 135 -1.57 14.28 -5.71
C LYS A 135 -2.46 13.64 -6.77
N LEU A 136 -3.74 13.43 -6.50
CA LEU A 136 -4.72 13.05 -7.52
C LEU A 136 -4.92 14.18 -8.55
N GLU A 137 -4.88 15.43 -8.10
CA GLU A 137 -5.06 16.61 -8.96
C GLU A 137 -3.77 17.01 -9.68
N VAL A 138 -2.66 17.11 -8.93
CA VAL A 138 -1.39 17.65 -9.46
C VAL A 138 -0.45 16.57 -10.01
N GLY A 139 -0.75 15.29 -9.74
CA GLY A 139 0.09 14.15 -10.11
C GLY A 139 1.26 13.89 -9.16
N PHE A 140 2.01 12.83 -9.44
CA PHE A 140 3.15 12.36 -8.61
C PHE A 140 4.36 11.95 -9.47
N GLY A 141 4.64 12.75 -10.50
CA GLY A 141 5.71 12.48 -11.45
C GLY A 141 5.49 11.25 -12.32
N THR A 142 6.57 10.76 -12.93
CA THR A 142 6.55 9.60 -13.83
C THR A 142 6.71 8.31 -13.05
N TYR A 143 5.82 7.35 -13.29
CA TYR A 143 5.86 6.05 -12.65
C TYR A 143 7.09 5.25 -13.10
N ASN A 144 7.85 4.70 -12.16
CA ASN A 144 8.91 3.75 -12.43
C ASN A 144 8.81 2.56 -11.45
N LEU A 145 9.02 1.33 -11.94
CA LEU A 145 8.80 0.11 -11.15
C LEU A 145 9.78 -0.04 -9.99
N VAL A 146 11.01 0.44 -10.17
CA VAL A 146 12.12 0.34 -9.21
C VAL A 146 12.15 1.55 -8.27
N SER A 147 11.74 2.71 -8.76
CA SER A 147 11.70 3.95 -7.98
C SER A 147 10.52 4.82 -8.41
N ASN A 148 9.92 5.55 -7.49
CA ASN A 148 8.69 6.31 -7.73
C ASN A 148 7.54 5.42 -8.24
N ASN A 149 7.24 4.36 -7.47
CA ASN A 149 6.11 3.46 -7.71
C ASN A 149 4.95 3.73 -6.72
N CYS A 150 3.97 2.83 -6.67
CA CYS A 150 2.83 3.00 -5.76
C CYS A 150 3.19 2.95 -4.26
N GLU A 151 4.24 2.21 -3.88
CA GLU A 151 4.71 2.13 -2.49
C GLU A 151 5.35 3.46 -2.07
N ASP A 152 6.16 4.05 -2.95
CA ASP A 152 6.74 5.38 -2.76
C ASP A 152 5.64 6.44 -2.61
N PHE A 153 4.62 6.38 -3.47
CA PHE A 153 3.46 7.27 -3.41
C PHE A 153 2.72 7.16 -2.07
N ALA A 154 2.36 5.94 -1.66
CA ALA A 154 1.62 5.74 -0.41
C ALA A 154 2.48 6.14 0.80
N THR A 155 3.78 5.83 0.79
CA THR A 155 4.71 6.24 1.83
C THR A 155 4.92 7.76 1.89
N PHE A 156 4.93 8.43 0.73
CA PHE A 156 4.97 9.89 0.65
C PHE A 156 3.72 10.50 1.29
N CYS A 157 2.53 9.98 0.97
CA CYS A 157 1.29 10.46 1.60
C CYS A 157 1.32 10.27 3.12
N LYS A 158 1.86 9.14 3.61
CA LYS A 158 1.94 8.84 5.05
C LYS A 158 2.99 9.66 5.80
N THR A 159 4.08 10.07 5.16
CA THR A 159 5.26 10.61 5.87
C THR A 159 5.71 11.98 5.40
N GLY A 160 5.25 12.45 4.23
CA GLY A 160 5.78 13.65 3.55
C GLY A 160 7.17 13.45 2.94
N THR A 161 7.76 12.25 3.03
CA THR A 161 9.08 11.95 2.47
C THR A 161 9.00 10.75 1.54
N SER A 162 9.34 10.94 0.27
CA SER A 162 9.51 9.86 -0.70
C SER A 162 10.92 9.27 -0.56
N PHE A 163 11.28 8.80 0.63
CA PHE A 163 12.57 8.13 0.82
C PHE A 163 12.39 6.63 0.63
N CYS A 164 12.83 6.19 -0.55
CA CYS A 164 13.00 4.82 -0.98
C CYS A 164 13.82 4.02 0.05
N GLN A 165 13.17 3.13 0.82
CA GLN A 165 13.92 2.09 1.56
C GLN A 165 14.37 0.95 0.62
N GLN A 166 13.94 0.96 -0.65
CA GLN A 166 14.38 -0.01 -1.66
C GLN A 166 15.81 0.30 -2.18
N ALA A 167 16.35 1.49 -1.93
CA ALA A 167 17.71 1.90 -2.34
C ALA A 167 18.84 1.29 -1.50
N TYR A 168 18.53 0.56 -0.43
CA TYR A 168 19.51 -0.16 0.40
C TYR A 168 19.79 -1.59 -0.08
N ARG A 169 19.31 -1.96 -1.27
CA ARG A 169 19.60 -3.24 -1.96
C ARG A 169 20.42 -3.01 -3.23
N ARG A 170 21.61 -2.43 -3.08
CA ARG A 170 22.71 -2.59 -4.04
C ARG A 170 23.83 -3.35 -3.38
#